data_AF-A0AAJ7TU15-F1
#
_entry.id   AF-A0AAJ7TU15-F1
#
_cell.length_a   1.000
_cell.length_b   1.000
_cell.length_c   1.000
_cell.angle_alpha   90.00
_cell.angle_beta   90.00
_cell.angle_gamma   90.00
#
_symmetry.space_group_name_H-M   'P 1'
#
loop_
_entity.id
_entity.type
_entity.pdbx_description
1 polymer ?
#
loop_
_entity_poly.entity_id
_entity_poly.type
_entity_poly.pdbx_seq_one_letter_code
_entity_poly.pdbx_strand_id
1 'polypeptide(L)'
;MYSSQILSTSLSVNITRTCSPRLPPPAPQDQVVQAALQEPRLLVRVDAEAPGRGGGAGATATALGRLLARGHVALMVSTLVSLHESDALSLPDIEDLLATLGPESEEPCARAEREAVPSILLDLWEHLTLVCTKPAVKAQLPEKLARAYLQRIASGDTQSRPALLSAQELRELSKAHFGKVFPWVALVMKEGGLQMDDQRTQHLEKLQGLLCGGGLPSGATDDLLNAAPALGAAEPIVRALALCHAGSYGLVRRLLMESCPSALVPFASYHFPHTSQVSFWSELLVELCAYVKQIPEDDPHLGDLVEALKGAMEGASRRLEPLALMELLPDEGQAAFFLPYLLSCCRTHYQGS
;
A
#
# COMPACT_ATOMS: atom_id res chain seq x y z
N MET A 1 30.24 -6.04 18.90
CA MET A 1 29.75 -5.58 20.21
C MET A 1 28.66 -4.54 19.97
N TYR A 2 27.56 -4.72 20.68
CA TYR A 2 26.30 -3.94 20.75
C TYR A 2 25.14 -4.27 19.79
N SER A 3 24.05 -4.67 20.46
CA SER A 3 22.62 -4.58 20.15
C SER A 3 21.96 -5.67 19.30
N SER A 4 21.79 -6.84 19.94
CA SER A 4 20.68 -7.76 19.72
C SER A 4 19.81 -7.80 20.98
N GLN A 5 18.89 -6.86 21.12
CA GLN A 5 17.81 -6.86 22.11
C GLN A 5 16.85 -5.74 21.72
N ILE A 6 15.70 -6.12 21.15
CA ILE A 6 14.37 -5.47 21.21
C ILE A 6 13.45 -6.30 20.30
N LEU A 7 12.24 -6.57 20.80
CA LEU A 7 11.17 -7.44 20.26
C LEU A 7 11.25 -8.93 20.65
N SER A 8 11.23 -9.16 21.95
CA SER A 8 10.56 -10.32 22.55
C SER A 8 9.38 -9.80 23.39
N THR A 9 8.28 -9.47 22.74
CA THR A 9 6.96 -9.43 23.37
C THR A 9 5.91 -9.77 22.33
N SER A 10 5.32 -10.94 22.52
CA SER A 10 4.17 -11.53 21.83
C SER A 10 4.42 -12.16 20.46
N LEU A 11 3.96 -13.41 20.34
CA LEU A 11 3.96 -14.31 19.18
C LEU A 11 5.29 -15.00 18.85
N SER A 12 5.64 -15.99 19.67
CA SER A 12 6.45 -17.14 19.25
C SER A 12 6.06 -18.36 20.09
N VAL A 13 5.08 -19.14 19.62
CA VAL A 13 4.86 -20.50 20.13
C VAL A 13 5.86 -21.40 19.39
N ASN A 14 7.04 -21.57 19.98
CA ASN A 14 7.99 -22.60 19.58
C ASN A 14 7.45 -23.96 20.06
N ILE A 15 6.96 -24.76 19.11
CA ILE A 15 6.66 -26.17 19.36
C ILE A 15 7.99 -26.93 19.28
N THR A 16 8.64 -27.12 20.43
CA THR A 16 9.61 -28.20 20.62
C THR A 16 9.30 -28.92 21.92
N ARG A 17 8.80 -30.15 21.78
CA ARG A 17 8.65 -31.13 22.86
C ARG A 17 10.01 -31.43 23.48
N THR A 18 10.23 -31.04 24.74
CA THR A 18 10.99 -31.81 25.73
C THR A 18 10.79 -31.21 27.14
N CYS A 19 10.30 -32.06 28.05
CA CYS A 19 10.33 -32.01 29.52
C CYS A 19 10.14 -30.65 30.26
N SER A 20 9.05 -30.60 31.04
CA SER A 20 8.63 -29.54 31.97
C SER A 20 9.75 -28.93 32.82
N PRO A 21 9.67 -27.61 33.04
CA PRO A 21 9.21 -27.11 34.33
C PRO A 21 7.96 -26.22 34.18
N ARG A 22 7.14 -26.12 35.23
CA ARG A 22 5.84 -25.42 35.23
C ARG A 22 5.96 -24.00 34.66
N LEU A 23 5.48 -23.80 33.44
CA LEU A 23 5.24 -22.47 32.88
C LEU A 23 4.21 -21.73 33.75
N PRO A 24 4.34 -20.41 33.94
CA PRO A 24 3.26 -19.60 34.48
C PRO A 24 1.97 -19.80 33.65
N PRO A 25 0.78 -19.69 34.26
CA PRO A 25 -0.47 -19.83 33.52
C PRO A 25 -0.47 -18.82 32.36
N PRO A 26 -0.84 -19.25 31.15
CA PRO A 26 -0.90 -18.37 29.98
C PRO A 26 -1.85 -17.21 30.28
N ALA A 27 -1.58 -16.04 29.68
CA ALA A 27 -2.41 -14.85 29.87
C ALA A 27 -3.89 -15.17 29.53
N PRO A 28 -4.88 -14.48 30.10
CA PRO A 28 -6.29 -14.81 29.87
C PRO A 28 -6.68 -14.78 28.38
N GLN A 29 -6.02 -13.95 27.56
CA GLN A 29 -6.19 -13.94 26.11
C GLN A 29 -5.67 -15.22 25.44
N ASP A 30 -4.51 -15.70 25.88
CA ASP A 30 -3.92 -16.95 25.41
C ASP A 30 -4.80 -18.15 25.79
N GLN A 31 -5.48 -18.11 26.94
CA GLN A 31 -6.40 -19.18 27.35
C GLN A 31 -7.61 -19.28 26.42
N VAL A 32 -8.16 -18.15 25.95
CA VAL A 32 -9.28 -18.16 25.00
C VAL A 32 -8.85 -18.71 23.65
N VAL A 33 -7.66 -18.32 23.15
CA VAL A 33 -7.11 -18.87 21.90
C VAL A 33 -6.88 -20.37 22.04
N GLN A 34 -6.29 -20.83 23.14
CA GLN A 34 -6.06 -22.27 23.39
C GLN A 34 -7.37 -23.06 23.53
N ALA A 35 -8.39 -22.51 24.19
CA ALA A 35 -9.69 -23.14 24.30
C ALA A 35 -10.38 -23.26 22.93
N ALA A 36 -10.29 -22.22 22.10
CA ALA A 36 -10.82 -22.26 20.74
C ALA A 36 -10.06 -23.23 19.84
N LEU A 37 -8.75 -23.38 20.01
CA LEU A 37 -7.95 -24.40 19.31
C LEU A 37 -8.37 -25.83 19.70
N GLN A 38 -8.71 -26.04 20.96
CA GLN A 38 -9.20 -27.35 21.43
C GLN A 38 -10.62 -27.64 20.97
N GLU A 39 -11.48 -26.62 20.92
CA GLU A 39 -12.87 -26.75 20.50
C GLU A 39 -13.31 -25.61 19.56
N PRO A 40 -12.98 -25.69 18.25
CA PRO A 40 -13.31 -24.65 17.26
C PRO A 40 -14.81 -24.37 17.14
N ARG A 41 -15.64 -25.36 17.54
CA ARG A 41 -17.10 -25.28 17.58
C ARG A 41 -17.64 -24.22 18.55
N LEU A 42 -16.82 -23.79 19.51
CA LEU A 42 -17.15 -22.68 20.40
C LEU A 42 -17.27 -21.36 19.63
N LEU A 43 -16.60 -21.23 18.48
CA LEU A 43 -16.62 -20.03 17.65
C LEU A 43 -17.42 -20.22 16.37
N VAL A 44 -17.32 -21.41 15.76
CA VAL A 44 -17.85 -21.69 14.42
C VAL A 44 -18.80 -22.87 14.43
N ARG A 45 -19.97 -22.72 13.81
CA ARG A 45 -20.81 -23.86 13.43
C ARG A 45 -20.59 -24.14 11.96
N VAL A 46 -20.12 -25.34 11.64
CA VAL A 46 -20.03 -25.79 10.25
C VAL A 46 -21.31 -26.55 9.96
N ASP A 47 -22.21 -25.92 9.20
CA ASP A 47 -23.48 -26.53 8.83
C ASP A 47 -23.25 -27.38 7.58
N ALA A 48 -23.51 -28.68 7.68
CA ALA A 48 -23.27 -29.65 6.60
C ALA A 48 -24.21 -29.45 5.39
N GLU A 49 -25.30 -28.70 5.56
CA GLU A 49 -26.30 -28.43 4.51
C GLU A 49 -26.89 -27.04 4.68
N ALA A 50 -26.34 -26.03 3.97
CA ALA A 50 -27.01 -24.75 3.79
C ALA A 50 -27.94 -24.84 2.56
N PRO A 51 -29.27 -24.73 2.71
CA PRO A 51 -30.17 -24.75 1.56
C PRO A 51 -30.03 -23.42 0.79
N GLY A 52 -29.44 -23.46 -0.41
CA GLY A 52 -29.54 -22.37 -1.39
C GLY A 52 -28.24 -21.81 -1.99
N ARG A 53 -27.06 -22.27 -1.57
CA ARG A 53 -25.78 -21.98 -2.27
C ARG A 53 -25.08 -23.30 -2.56
N GLY A 54 -24.68 -23.50 -3.81
CA GLY A 54 -24.17 -24.77 -4.30
C GLY A 54 -23.06 -25.37 -3.42
N GLY A 55 -23.33 -26.55 -2.87
CA GLY A 55 -22.35 -27.62 -2.63
C GLY A 55 -21.17 -27.37 -1.68
N GLY A 56 -21.21 -26.38 -0.79
CA GLY A 56 -20.19 -26.18 0.25
C GLY A 56 -20.81 -26.16 1.65
N ALA A 57 -20.17 -26.81 2.63
CA ALA A 57 -20.53 -26.68 4.04
C ALA A 57 -20.24 -25.24 4.49
N GLY A 58 -21.28 -24.48 4.86
CA GLY A 58 -21.13 -23.09 5.26
C GLY A 58 -20.73 -22.96 6.72
N ALA A 59 -19.74 -22.12 7.02
CA ALA A 59 -19.36 -21.79 8.39
C ALA A 59 -20.16 -20.57 8.90
N THR A 60 -20.81 -20.70 10.06
CA THR A 60 -21.60 -19.64 10.68
C THR A 60 -21.06 -19.28 12.06
N ALA A 61 -21.06 -17.98 12.40
CA ALA A 61 -20.57 -17.52 13.70
C ALA A 61 -21.54 -17.86 14.84
N THR A 62 -21.02 -18.51 15.89
CA THR A 62 -21.75 -18.74 17.16
C THR A 62 -21.99 -17.45 17.94
N ALA A 63 -22.77 -17.52 19.03
CA ALA A 63 -22.96 -16.39 19.95
C ALA A 63 -21.63 -15.85 20.51
N LEU A 64 -20.70 -16.74 20.89
CA LEU A 64 -19.37 -16.33 21.35
C LEU A 64 -18.56 -15.67 20.23
N GLY A 65 -18.59 -16.23 19.02
CA GLY A 65 -17.98 -15.62 17.84
C GLY A 65 -18.49 -14.21 17.58
N ARG A 66 -19.82 -14.01 17.62
CA ARG A 66 -20.43 -12.68 17.47
C ARG A 66 -20.02 -11.70 18.58
N LEU A 67 -19.92 -12.16 19.82
CA LEU A 67 -19.47 -11.34 20.95
C LEU A 67 -18.00 -10.91 20.79
N LEU A 68 -17.13 -11.82 20.38
CA LEU A 68 -15.72 -11.49 20.12
C LEU A 68 -15.57 -10.52 18.94
N ALA A 69 -16.33 -10.72 17.87
CA ALA A 69 -16.34 -9.82 16.72
C ALA A 69 -16.78 -8.39 17.09
N ARG A 70 -17.72 -8.24 18.03
CA ARG A 70 -18.22 -6.93 18.48
C ARG A 70 -17.31 -6.24 19.49
N GLY A 71 -16.79 -6.99 20.48
CA GLY A 71 -16.08 -6.42 21.63
C GLY A 71 -14.56 -6.59 21.63
N HIS A 72 -14.04 -7.65 20.99
CA HIS A 72 -12.66 -8.11 21.17
C HIS A 72 -12.01 -8.55 19.85
N VAL A 73 -12.02 -7.68 18.83
CA VAL A 73 -11.54 -8.02 17.47
C VAL A 73 -10.09 -8.49 17.45
N ALA A 74 -9.19 -7.91 18.26
CA ALA A 74 -7.80 -8.40 18.33
C ALA A 74 -7.73 -9.87 18.76
N LEU A 75 -8.56 -10.26 19.74
CA LEU A 75 -8.68 -11.65 20.18
C LEU A 75 -9.34 -12.53 19.11
N MET A 76 -10.38 -12.02 18.44
CA MET A 76 -11.01 -12.72 17.31
C MET A 76 -10.00 -13.01 16.21
N VAL A 77 -9.29 -11.99 15.72
CA VAL A 77 -8.29 -12.12 14.65
C VAL A 77 -7.19 -13.09 15.06
N SER A 78 -6.62 -12.94 16.26
CA SER A 78 -5.60 -13.87 16.78
C SER A 78 -6.09 -15.32 16.84
N THR A 79 -7.35 -15.52 17.23
CA THR A 79 -7.94 -16.86 17.30
C THR A 79 -8.17 -17.45 15.91
N LEU A 80 -8.71 -16.68 14.96
CA LEU A 80 -8.92 -17.10 13.59
C LEU A 80 -7.60 -17.43 12.87
N VAL A 81 -6.56 -16.63 13.08
CA VAL A 81 -5.20 -16.90 12.59
C VAL A 81 -4.70 -18.23 13.17
N SER A 82 -4.85 -18.45 14.47
CA SER A 82 -4.39 -19.68 15.13
C SER A 82 -5.15 -20.91 14.63
N LEU A 83 -6.46 -20.80 14.43
CA LEU A 83 -7.31 -21.85 13.85
C LEU A 83 -6.91 -22.14 12.40
N HIS A 84 -6.57 -21.11 11.63
CA HIS A 84 -6.08 -21.29 10.28
C HIS A 84 -4.73 -22.00 10.24
N GLU A 85 -3.75 -21.56 11.05
CA GLU A 85 -2.41 -22.15 11.08
C GLU A 85 -2.40 -23.59 11.63
N SER A 86 -3.39 -23.97 12.44
CA SER A 86 -3.54 -25.34 12.97
C SER A 86 -4.35 -26.28 12.07
N ASP A 87 -4.75 -25.85 10.87
CA ASP A 87 -5.65 -26.58 9.95
C ASP A 87 -7.05 -26.88 10.54
N ALA A 88 -7.41 -26.26 11.65
CA ALA A 88 -8.73 -26.41 12.27
C ALA A 88 -9.84 -25.72 11.45
N LEU A 89 -9.50 -24.66 10.72
CA LEU A 89 -10.39 -23.96 9.78
C LEU A 89 -9.64 -23.56 8.51
N SER A 90 -10.28 -23.74 7.35
CA SER A 90 -9.73 -23.23 6.10
C SER A 90 -9.96 -21.71 5.98
N LEU A 91 -9.16 -21.01 5.16
CA LEU A 91 -9.36 -19.58 4.94
C LEU A 91 -10.75 -19.27 4.33
N PRO A 92 -11.25 -20.06 3.35
CA PRO A 92 -12.64 -19.91 2.86
C PRO A 92 -13.69 -20.03 3.97
N ASP A 93 -13.55 -20.99 4.89
CA ASP A 93 -14.51 -21.14 6.01
C ASP A 93 -14.50 -19.91 6.92
N ILE A 94 -13.32 -19.32 7.14
CA ILE A 94 -13.20 -18.10 7.94
C ILE A 94 -13.83 -16.91 7.20
N GLU A 95 -13.63 -16.81 5.89
CA GLU A 95 -14.22 -15.76 5.04
C GLU A 95 -15.76 -15.86 5.04
N ASP A 96 -16.31 -17.08 4.92
CA ASP A 96 -17.74 -17.35 5.01
C ASP A 96 -18.29 -17.00 6.40
N LEU A 97 -17.58 -17.40 7.47
CA LEU A 97 -17.96 -17.04 8.83
C LEU A 97 -18.05 -15.52 9.02
N LEU A 98 -17.03 -14.78 8.55
CA LEU A 98 -17.00 -13.33 8.69
C LEU A 98 -18.09 -12.65 7.85
N ALA A 99 -18.47 -13.23 6.71
CA ALA A 99 -19.62 -12.78 5.94
C ALA A 99 -20.95 -12.94 6.70
N THR A 100 -21.09 -13.97 7.54
CA THR A 100 -22.29 -14.16 8.39
C THR A 100 -22.39 -13.17 9.57
N LEU A 101 -21.32 -12.42 9.85
CA LEU A 101 -21.32 -11.37 10.88
C LEU A 101 -21.86 -10.02 10.39
N GLY A 102 -22.24 -9.92 9.12
CA GLY A 102 -22.88 -8.73 8.53
C GLY A 102 -24.18 -8.34 9.23
N PRO A 103 -24.70 -7.11 9.01
CA PRO A 103 -25.82 -6.58 9.75
C PRO A 103 -27.08 -7.47 9.59
N GLU A 104 -27.66 -7.93 10.71
CA GLU A 104 -28.93 -8.67 10.77
C GLU A 104 -30.16 -7.82 10.40
N SER A 105 -29.96 -6.61 9.87
CA SER A 105 -31.02 -5.64 9.57
C SER A 105 -31.51 -5.77 8.12
N GLU A 106 -32.79 -6.09 7.95
CA GLU A 106 -33.52 -6.05 6.68
C GLU A 106 -33.88 -4.61 6.25
N GLU A 107 -32.94 -3.66 6.31
CA GLU A 107 -33.17 -2.31 5.78
C GLU A 107 -32.43 -2.10 4.44
N PRO A 108 -33.02 -1.33 3.48
CA PRO A 108 -32.57 -1.30 2.08
C PRO A 108 -31.22 -0.61 1.84
N CYS A 109 -30.53 -0.14 2.88
CA CYS A 109 -29.18 0.44 2.79
C CYS A 109 -28.05 -0.63 2.77
N ALA A 110 -28.36 -1.89 3.08
CA ALA A 110 -27.34 -2.92 3.32
C ALA A 110 -26.68 -3.55 2.06
N ARG A 111 -27.06 -3.18 0.83
CA ARG A 111 -26.50 -3.84 -0.37
C ARG A 111 -25.06 -3.41 -0.67
N ALA A 112 -24.73 -2.13 -0.51
CA ALA A 112 -23.36 -1.63 -0.68
C ALA A 112 -22.44 -2.06 0.49
N GLU A 113 -22.97 -2.11 1.71
CA GLU A 113 -22.26 -2.57 2.91
C GLU A 113 -21.94 -4.08 2.87
N ARG A 114 -22.74 -4.88 2.15
CA ARG A 114 -22.49 -6.32 1.93
C ARG A 114 -21.38 -6.59 0.92
N GLU A 115 -21.06 -5.64 0.05
CA GLU A 115 -19.96 -5.76 -0.93
C GLU A 115 -18.64 -5.22 -0.37
N ALA A 116 -18.68 -4.41 0.69
CA ALA A 116 -17.49 -3.90 1.37
C ALA A 116 -16.79 -5.01 2.18
N VAL A 117 -15.46 -5.10 2.06
CA VAL A 117 -14.64 -6.01 2.90
C VAL A 117 -14.79 -5.59 4.38
N PRO A 118 -15.27 -6.48 5.28
CA PRO A 118 -15.40 -6.16 6.71
C PRO A 118 -14.03 -5.80 7.34
N SER A 119 -13.98 -4.86 8.30
CA SER A 119 -12.75 -4.49 9.01
C SER A 119 -11.99 -5.70 9.58
N ILE A 120 -12.73 -6.65 10.16
CA ILE A 120 -12.15 -7.86 10.75
C ILE A 120 -11.46 -8.73 9.69
N LEU A 121 -12.01 -8.81 8.47
CA LEU A 121 -11.43 -9.59 7.38
C LEU A 121 -10.14 -8.96 6.87
N LEU A 122 -10.11 -7.62 6.77
CA LEU A 122 -8.89 -6.91 6.42
C LEU A 122 -7.81 -7.10 7.49
N ASP A 123 -8.17 -6.93 8.76
CA ASP A 123 -7.25 -7.15 9.89
C ASP A 123 -6.72 -8.59 9.91
N LEU A 124 -7.56 -9.59 9.58
CA LEU A 124 -7.17 -10.98 9.44
C LEU A 124 -6.12 -11.17 8.35
N TRP A 125 -6.37 -10.67 7.14
CA TRP A 125 -5.41 -10.79 6.03
C TRP A 125 -4.09 -10.09 6.36
N GLU A 126 -4.14 -8.91 6.99
CA GLU A 126 -2.94 -8.20 7.47
C GLU A 126 -2.13 -9.08 8.44
N HIS A 127 -2.78 -9.68 9.45
CA HIS A 127 -2.08 -10.58 10.39
C HIS A 127 -1.54 -11.84 9.72
N LEU A 128 -2.29 -12.44 8.80
CA LEU A 128 -1.83 -13.60 8.04
C LEU A 128 -0.59 -13.27 7.18
N THR A 129 -0.43 -12.05 6.66
CA THR A 129 0.81 -11.68 5.96
C THR A 129 2.04 -11.69 6.86
N LEU A 130 1.86 -11.50 8.18
CA LEU A 130 2.94 -11.51 9.15
C LEU A 130 3.33 -12.93 9.57
N VAL A 131 2.33 -13.78 9.86
CA VAL A 131 2.57 -15.06 10.57
C VAL A 131 2.29 -16.31 9.75
N CYS A 132 1.64 -16.22 8.59
CA CYS A 132 1.20 -17.40 7.86
C CYS A 132 2.38 -18.25 7.36
N THR A 133 2.36 -19.54 7.70
CA THR A 133 3.37 -20.53 7.29
C THR A 133 3.03 -21.21 5.96
N LYS A 134 1.80 -21.05 5.47
CA LYS A 134 1.29 -21.71 4.26
C LYS A 134 1.60 -20.87 3.01
N PRO A 135 2.48 -21.34 2.10
CA PRO A 135 2.97 -20.54 0.97
C PRO A 135 1.87 -20.19 -0.04
N ALA A 136 0.92 -21.10 -0.28
CA ALA A 136 -0.19 -20.88 -1.21
C ALA A 136 -1.12 -19.74 -0.75
N VAL A 137 -1.41 -19.68 0.56
CA VAL A 137 -2.22 -18.60 1.14
C VAL A 137 -1.43 -17.31 1.12
N LYS A 138 -0.19 -17.35 1.58
CA LYS A 138 0.71 -16.18 1.64
C LYS A 138 0.88 -15.49 0.29
N ALA A 139 0.93 -16.25 -0.81
CA ALA A 139 1.03 -15.72 -2.17
C ALA A 139 -0.23 -14.96 -2.63
N GLN A 140 -1.41 -15.30 -2.11
CA GLN A 140 -2.68 -14.69 -2.50
C GLN A 140 -3.04 -13.45 -1.67
N LEU A 141 -2.50 -13.32 -0.45
CA LEU A 141 -2.82 -12.22 0.46
C LEU A 141 -2.51 -10.82 -0.09
N PRO A 142 -1.36 -10.57 -0.77
CA PRO A 142 -1.05 -9.24 -1.29
C PRO A 142 -2.11 -8.75 -2.28
N GLU A 143 -2.58 -9.60 -3.18
CA GLU A 143 -3.62 -9.22 -4.14
C GLU A 143 -4.95 -8.92 -3.43
N LYS A 144 -5.35 -9.76 -2.47
CA LYS A 144 -6.56 -9.54 -1.64
C LYS A 144 -6.49 -8.21 -0.88
N LEU A 145 -5.35 -7.91 -0.26
CA LEU A 145 -5.11 -6.67 0.47
C LEU A 145 -5.14 -5.45 -0.45
N ALA A 146 -4.47 -5.51 -1.61
CA ALA A 146 -4.46 -4.41 -2.56
C ALA A 146 -5.88 -4.05 -3.02
N ARG A 147 -6.68 -5.05 -3.40
CA ARG A 147 -8.09 -4.88 -3.79
C ARG A 147 -8.92 -4.28 -2.67
N ALA A 148 -8.74 -4.76 -1.43
CA ALA A 148 -9.47 -4.25 -0.28
C ALA A 148 -9.11 -2.80 0.08
N TYR A 149 -7.82 -2.43 0.04
CA TYR A 149 -7.40 -1.05 0.25
C TYR A 149 -7.94 -0.13 -0.84
N LEU A 150 -7.89 -0.54 -2.11
CA LEU A 150 -8.49 0.23 -3.20
C LEU A 150 -9.98 0.47 -2.98
N GLN A 151 -10.73 -0.58 -2.61
CA GLN A 151 -12.15 -0.45 -2.36
C GLN A 151 -12.45 0.56 -1.24
N ARG A 152 -11.65 0.57 -0.16
CA ARG A 152 -11.80 1.54 0.93
C ARG A 152 -11.41 2.96 0.55
N ILE A 153 -10.38 3.12 -0.28
CA ILE A 153 -10.00 4.42 -0.83
C ILE A 153 -11.13 4.96 -1.73
N ALA A 154 -11.70 4.13 -2.59
CA ALA A 154 -12.77 4.49 -3.52
C ALA A 154 -14.10 4.84 -2.81
N SER A 155 -14.52 4.00 -1.87
CA SER A 155 -15.78 4.18 -1.14
C SER A 155 -15.72 5.33 -0.14
N GLY A 156 -14.52 5.74 0.30
CA GLY A 156 -14.36 6.67 1.40
C GLY A 156 -14.99 6.16 2.70
N ASP A 157 -15.16 4.83 2.80
CA ASP A 157 -15.81 4.20 3.93
C ASP A 157 -14.99 4.46 5.19
N THR A 158 -15.57 5.25 6.08
CA THR A 158 -14.97 5.55 7.37
C THR A 158 -15.24 4.36 8.26
N GLN A 159 -14.20 3.59 8.52
CA GLN A 159 -14.31 2.47 9.43
C GLN A 159 -14.86 2.98 10.76
N SER A 160 -15.93 2.36 11.24
CA SER A 160 -16.42 2.60 12.60
C SER A 160 -15.37 2.30 13.67
N ARG A 161 -14.26 1.63 13.33
CA ARG A 161 -13.21 1.15 14.23
C ARG A 161 -11.81 1.47 13.69
N PRO A 162 -10.82 1.77 14.55
CA PRO A 162 -9.41 1.81 14.14
C PRO A 162 -8.89 0.43 13.71
N ALA A 163 -8.03 0.42 12.70
CA ALA A 163 -7.31 -0.78 12.25
C ALA A 163 -6.44 -1.36 13.38
N LEU A 164 -6.26 -2.68 13.41
CA LEU A 164 -5.39 -3.31 14.42
C LEU A 164 -3.91 -3.02 14.20
N LEU A 165 -3.50 -2.88 12.93
CA LEU A 165 -2.13 -2.59 12.54
C LEU A 165 -2.08 -1.30 11.72
N SER A 166 -1.12 -0.45 12.01
CA SER A 166 -0.80 0.74 11.23
C SER A 166 0.02 0.40 9.98
N ALA A 167 0.06 1.32 9.02
CA ALA A 167 0.93 1.19 7.85
C ALA A 167 2.42 1.08 8.25
N GLN A 168 2.82 1.77 9.32
CA GLN A 168 4.18 1.70 9.84
C GLN A 168 4.49 0.31 10.43
N GLU A 169 3.60 -0.23 11.26
CA GLU A 169 3.78 -1.56 11.86
C GLU A 169 3.88 -2.65 10.79
N LEU A 170 3.04 -2.60 9.73
CA LEU A 170 3.12 -3.54 8.62
C LEU A 170 4.47 -3.49 7.88
N ARG A 171 5.01 -2.29 7.65
CA ARG A 171 6.34 -2.10 7.04
C ARG A 171 7.46 -2.61 7.94
N GLU A 172 7.36 -2.38 9.23
CA GLU A 172 8.39 -2.79 10.20
C GLU A 172 8.42 -4.31 10.39
N LEU A 173 7.24 -4.92 10.51
CA LEU A 173 7.07 -6.36 10.77
C LEU A 173 7.18 -7.21 9.50
N SER A 174 6.86 -6.66 8.32
CA SER A 174 6.83 -7.41 7.05
C SER A 174 7.50 -6.68 5.90
N LYS A 175 8.81 -6.46 6.05
CA LYS A 175 9.68 -5.84 5.02
C LYS A 175 9.68 -6.54 3.66
N ALA A 176 9.29 -7.82 3.63
CA ALA A 176 9.20 -8.59 2.39
C ALA A 176 7.98 -8.19 1.54
N HIS A 177 6.84 -7.89 2.16
CA HIS A 177 5.59 -7.59 1.46
C HIS A 177 5.30 -6.09 1.44
N PHE A 178 5.74 -5.34 2.45
CA PHE A 178 5.54 -3.91 2.56
C PHE A 178 6.87 -3.15 2.46
N GLY A 179 7.00 -2.37 1.39
CA GLY A 179 8.13 -1.50 1.10
C GLY A 179 7.96 -0.07 1.62
N LYS A 180 8.71 0.85 1.00
CA LYS A 180 8.83 2.25 1.46
C LYS A 180 7.59 3.07 1.09
N VAL A 181 7.35 4.11 1.88
CA VAL A 181 6.45 5.21 1.52
C VAL A 181 7.29 6.38 1.01
N PHE A 182 6.83 6.98 -0.08
CA PHE A 182 7.50 8.05 -0.80
C PHE A 182 6.85 9.40 -0.52
N PRO A 183 7.64 10.43 -0.11
CA PRO A 183 7.12 11.77 0.18
C PRO A 183 6.45 12.48 -1.01
N TRP A 184 6.79 12.11 -2.25
CA TRP A 184 6.16 12.70 -3.43
C TRP A 184 4.64 12.43 -3.47
N VAL A 185 4.17 11.34 -2.87
CA VAL A 185 2.72 11.04 -2.76
C VAL A 185 2.00 12.08 -1.91
N ALA A 186 2.62 12.54 -0.82
CA ALA A 186 2.04 13.59 0.02
C ALA A 186 1.95 14.95 -0.70
N LEU A 187 2.88 15.23 -1.62
CA LEU A 187 2.82 16.42 -2.46
C LEU A 187 1.65 16.37 -3.45
N VAL A 188 1.50 15.24 -4.15
CA VAL A 188 0.38 15.03 -5.08
C VAL A 188 -0.97 15.12 -4.34
N MET A 189 -1.06 14.59 -3.11
CA MET A 189 -2.25 14.75 -2.27
C MET A 189 -2.55 16.22 -1.98
N LYS A 190 -1.54 16.97 -1.54
CA LYS A 190 -1.70 18.37 -1.15
C LYS A 190 -2.13 19.25 -2.33
N GLU A 191 -1.49 19.09 -3.49
CA GLU A 191 -1.76 19.91 -4.69
C GLU A 191 -3.03 19.49 -5.41
N GLY A 192 -3.36 18.20 -5.40
CA GLY A 192 -4.64 17.70 -5.89
C GLY A 192 -5.85 18.10 -5.04
N GLY A 193 -5.66 18.90 -3.98
CA GLY A 193 -6.73 19.34 -3.08
C GLY A 193 -7.42 18.17 -2.35
N LEU A 194 -6.74 17.02 -2.25
CA LEU A 194 -7.26 15.82 -1.63
C LEU A 194 -7.39 16.02 -0.12
N GLN A 195 -8.61 16.31 0.33
CA GLN A 195 -8.96 16.15 1.74
C GLN A 195 -9.38 14.69 1.97
N MET A 196 -8.41 13.90 2.42
CA MET A 196 -8.64 12.53 2.87
C MET A 196 -8.75 12.56 4.40
N ASP A 197 -9.68 11.78 4.95
CA ASP A 197 -9.67 11.49 6.38
C ASP A 197 -8.43 10.66 6.77
N ASP A 198 -8.11 10.61 8.07
CA ASP A 198 -6.93 9.90 8.58
C ASP A 198 -6.95 8.40 8.20
N GLN A 199 -8.14 7.79 8.10
CA GLN A 199 -8.27 6.36 7.80
C GLN A 199 -7.99 6.06 6.33
N ARG A 200 -8.48 6.90 5.43
CA ARG A 200 -8.25 6.78 3.99
C ARG A 200 -6.81 7.06 3.64
N THR A 201 -6.19 8.02 4.33
CA THR A 201 -4.75 8.26 4.29
C THR A 201 -3.98 7.02 4.73
N GLN A 202 -4.39 6.39 5.83
CA GLN A 202 -3.78 5.14 6.31
C GLN A 202 -3.92 4.00 5.28
N HIS A 203 -5.08 3.86 4.62
CA HIS A 203 -5.27 2.86 3.56
C HIS A 203 -4.38 3.11 2.35
N LEU A 204 -4.20 4.37 1.95
CA LEU A 204 -3.28 4.74 0.88
C LEU A 204 -1.83 4.42 1.25
N GLU A 205 -1.41 4.69 2.48
CA GLU A 205 -0.05 4.34 2.94
C GLU A 205 0.18 2.82 2.97
N LYS A 206 -0.83 2.04 3.38
CA LYS A 206 -0.77 0.57 3.36
C LYS A 206 -0.66 0.04 1.93
N LEU A 207 -1.47 0.57 1.02
CA LEU A 207 -1.42 0.24 -0.41
C LEU A 207 -0.08 0.61 -1.03
N GLN A 208 0.43 1.81 -0.72
CA GLN A 208 1.74 2.25 -1.18
C GLN A 208 2.85 1.32 -0.69
N GLY A 209 2.85 0.98 0.61
CA GLY A 209 3.78 0.01 1.15
C GLY A 209 3.73 -1.31 0.38
N LEU A 210 2.53 -1.83 0.12
CA LEU A 210 2.34 -3.09 -0.59
C LEU A 210 2.85 -3.05 -2.04
N LEU A 211 2.55 -1.98 -2.80
CA LEU A 211 3.02 -1.79 -4.18
C LEU A 211 4.53 -1.60 -4.28
N CYS A 212 5.12 -0.98 -3.25
CA CYS A 212 6.56 -0.75 -3.16
C CYS A 212 7.30 -1.95 -2.53
N GLY A 213 6.59 -3.01 -2.14
CA GLY A 213 7.15 -4.26 -1.63
C GLY A 213 7.29 -5.34 -2.70
N GLY A 214 7.80 -6.51 -2.30
CA GLY A 214 7.99 -7.65 -3.21
C GLY A 214 6.83 -8.66 -3.23
N GLY A 215 5.71 -8.34 -2.59
CA GLY A 215 4.60 -9.28 -2.39
C GLY A 215 3.62 -9.39 -3.56
N LEU A 216 3.46 -8.34 -4.37
CA LEU A 216 2.47 -8.30 -5.44
C LEU A 216 3.01 -8.98 -6.72
N PRO A 217 2.23 -9.86 -7.38
CA PRO A 217 2.61 -10.37 -8.70
C PRO A 217 2.51 -9.27 -9.77
N SER A 218 3.36 -9.32 -10.78
CA SER A 218 3.43 -8.31 -11.84
C SER A 218 2.09 -8.10 -12.58
N GLY A 219 1.27 -9.16 -12.70
CA GLY A 219 -0.05 -9.12 -13.34
C GLY A 219 -1.14 -8.42 -12.52
N ALA A 220 -0.94 -8.20 -11.22
CA ALA A 220 -1.91 -7.47 -10.40
C ALA A 220 -2.00 -5.98 -10.79
N THR A 221 -1.00 -5.44 -11.48
CA THR A 221 -0.96 -4.05 -11.91
C THR A 221 -2.13 -3.69 -12.83
N ASP A 222 -2.49 -4.57 -13.75
CA ASP A 222 -3.56 -4.30 -14.73
C ASP A 222 -4.92 -4.17 -14.03
N ASP A 223 -5.20 -5.03 -13.07
CA ASP A 223 -6.42 -4.96 -12.25
C ASP A 223 -6.50 -3.66 -11.45
N LEU A 224 -5.37 -3.19 -10.90
CA LEU A 224 -5.30 -1.92 -10.17
C LEU A 224 -5.52 -0.73 -11.11
N LEU A 225 -4.93 -0.75 -12.30
CA LEU A 225 -5.08 0.30 -13.31
C LEU A 225 -6.53 0.39 -13.82
N ASN A 226 -7.20 -0.76 -13.96
CA ASN A 226 -8.61 -0.83 -14.34
C ASN A 226 -9.54 -0.30 -13.24
N ALA A 227 -9.18 -0.49 -11.96
CA ALA A 227 -9.93 0.03 -10.82
C ALA A 227 -9.67 1.53 -10.54
N ALA A 228 -8.55 2.07 -11.03
CA ALA A 228 -8.09 3.43 -10.72
C ALA A 228 -9.11 4.55 -11.02
N PRO A 229 -9.87 4.54 -12.13
CA PRO A 229 -10.83 5.61 -12.44
C PRO A 229 -11.91 5.83 -11.37
N ALA A 230 -12.23 4.78 -10.59
CA ALA A 230 -13.22 4.87 -9.52
C ALA A 230 -12.70 5.60 -8.26
N LEU A 231 -11.40 5.92 -8.20
CA LEU A 231 -10.75 6.51 -7.03
C LEU A 231 -10.85 8.05 -6.98
N GLY A 232 -11.48 8.66 -7.98
CA GLY A 232 -11.62 10.11 -8.06
C GLY A 232 -10.27 10.82 -7.96
N ALA A 233 -10.12 11.71 -6.99
CA ALA A 233 -8.88 12.48 -6.84
C ALA A 233 -7.66 11.62 -6.44
N ALA A 234 -7.84 10.41 -5.87
CA ALA A 234 -6.71 9.53 -5.51
C ALA A 234 -6.19 8.70 -6.71
N GLU A 235 -6.89 8.76 -7.85
CA GLU A 235 -6.54 8.08 -9.10
C GLU A 235 -5.10 8.31 -9.56
N PRO A 236 -4.59 9.55 -9.74
CA PRO A 236 -3.24 9.79 -10.26
C PRO A 236 -2.16 9.20 -9.34
N ILE A 237 -2.38 9.18 -8.02
CA ILE A 237 -1.45 8.60 -7.06
C ILE A 237 -1.39 7.09 -7.22
N VAL A 238 -2.55 6.43 -7.21
CA VAL A 238 -2.61 4.97 -7.31
C VAL A 238 -2.12 4.50 -8.68
N ARG A 239 -2.48 5.21 -9.75
CA ARG A 239 -1.98 4.93 -11.11
C ARG A 239 -0.46 5.09 -11.18
N ALA A 240 0.09 6.17 -10.62
CA ALA A 240 1.54 6.36 -10.57
C ALA A 240 2.26 5.23 -9.80
N LEU A 241 1.73 4.82 -8.65
CA LEU A 241 2.29 3.72 -7.85
C LEU A 241 2.21 2.37 -8.58
N ALA A 242 1.10 2.08 -9.23
CA ALA A 242 0.92 0.87 -10.04
C ALA A 242 1.91 0.84 -11.22
N LEU A 243 2.03 1.94 -11.96
CA LEU A 243 3.00 2.06 -13.06
C LEU A 243 4.46 1.94 -12.58
N CYS A 244 4.78 2.44 -11.38
CA CYS A 244 6.10 2.23 -10.77
C CYS A 244 6.37 0.76 -10.47
N HIS A 245 5.37 0.04 -9.96
CA HIS A 245 5.46 -1.39 -9.70
C HIS A 245 5.72 -2.18 -10.99
N ALA A 246 5.06 -1.80 -12.09
CA ALA A 246 5.31 -2.37 -13.42
C ALA A 246 6.60 -1.87 -14.12
N GLY A 247 7.38 -0.98 -13.49
CA GLY A 247 8.60 -0.42 -14.09
C GLY A 247 8.38 0.54 -15.26
N SER A 248 7.14 1.03 -15.46
CA SER A 248 6.76 1.91 -16.57
C SER A 248 6.98 3.39 -16.23
N TYR A 249 8.21 3.76 -15.88
CA TYR A 249 8.54 5.09 -15.37
C TYR A 249 8.31 6.25 -16.36
N GLY A 250 8.38 5.99 -17.67
CA GLY A 250 8.06 7.01 -18.69
C GLY A 250 6.59 7.43 -18.65
N LEU A 251 5.68 6.50 -18.36
CA LEU A 251 4.25 6.81 -18.20
C LEU A 251 3.99 7.55 -16.89
N VAL A 252 4.69 7.20 -15.80
CA VAL A 252 4.62 7.94 -14.54
C VAL A 252 5.07 9.39 -14.73
N ARG A 253 6.15 9.60 -15.48
CA ARG A 253 6.67 10.94 -15.80
C ARG A 253 5.61 11.80 -16.48
N ARG A 254 4.94 11.28 -17.52
CA ARG A 254 3.85 11.99 -18.22
C ARG A 254 2.67 12.28 -17.31
N LEU A 255 2.23 11.28 -16.55
CA LEU A 255 1.13 11.43 -15.60
C LEU A 255 1.41 12.54 -14.57
N LEU A 256 2.62 12.58 -14.01
CA LEU A 256 3.02 13.61 -13.05
C LEU A 256 3.20 14.98 -13.70
N MET A 257 3.71 15.07 -14.94
CA MET A 257 3.75 16.34 -15.68
C MET A 257 2.35 16.92 -15.91
N GLU A 258 1.36 16.07 -16.20
CA GLU A 258 -0.01 16.49 -16.44
C GLU A 258 -0.77 16.82 -15.14
N SER A 259 -0.50 16.09 -14.06
CA SER A 259 -1.31 16.17 -12.84
C SER A 259 -0.67 16.96 -11.69
N CYS A 260 0.65 16.88 -11.50
CA CYS A 260 1.37 17.47 -10.37
C CYS A 260 2.87 17.60 -10.69
N PRO A 261 3.27 18.64 -11.46
CA PRO A 261 4.66 18.83 -11.90
C PRO A 261 5.66 18.94 -10.76
N SER A 262 5.26 19.50 -9.62
CA SER A 262 6.11 19.66 -8.43
C SER A 262 6.62 18.32 -7.87
N ALA A 263 5.88 17.23 -8.10
CA ALA A 263 6.23 15.91 -7.61
C ALA A 263 7.33 15.24 -8.44
N LEU A 264 7.64 15.73 -9.65
CA LEU A 264 8.62 15.12 -10.57
C LEU A 264 10.03 15.03 -10.00
N VAL A 265 10.51 16.11 -9.39
CA VAL A 265 11.88 16.18 -8.84
C VAL A 265 12.05 15.28 -7.61
N PRO A 266 11.13 15.33 -6.62
CA PRO A 266 11.11 14.35 -5.52
C PRO A 266 11.00 12.92 -6.03
N PHE A 267 10.07 12.64 -6.97
CA PHE A 267 9.89 11.33 -7.58
C PHE A 267 11.19 10.77 -8.15
N ALA A 268 11.86 11.56 -9.00
CA ALA A 268 13.13 11.19 -9.62
C ALA A 268 14.21 10.86 -8.60
N SER A 269 14.28 11.67 -7.54
CA SER A 269 15.29 11.55 -6.49
C SER A 269 15.13 10.28 -5.65
N TYR A 270 13.89 9.79 -5.49
CA TYR A 270 13.61 8.58 -4.71
C TYR A 270 13.70 7.28 -5.53
N HIS A 271 13.27 7.30 -6.79
CA HIS A 271 13.20 6.09 -7.61
C HIS A 271 14.50 5.77 -8.36
N PHE A 272 15.31 6.77 -8.68
CA PHE A 272 16.54 6.56 -9.45
C PHE A 272 17.77 6.91 -8.59
N PRO A 273 18.50 5.92 -8.05
CA PRO A 273 19.82 6.14 -7.50
C PRO A 273 20.84 6.43 -8.62
N HIS A 274 21.98 7.04 -8.25
CA HIS A 274 22.97 7.72 -9.12
C HIS A 274 23.24 7.15 -10.52
N THR A 275 23.25 5.82 -10.69
CA THR A 275 23.62 5.14 -11.94
C THR A 275 22.57 5.24 -13.06
N SER A 276 21.27 5.33 -12.74
CA SER A 276 20.17 5.41 -13.72
C SER A 276 19.59 6.82 -13.86
N GLN A 277 20.23 7.82 -13.27
CA GLN A 277 19.71 9.19 -13.22
C GLN A 277 19.83 9.92 -14.57
N VAL A 278 20.88 9.66 -15.34
CA VAL A 278 21.20 10.45 -16.55
C VAL A 278 20.12 10.33 -17.63
N SER A 279 19.65 9.12 -17.96
CA SER A 279 18.58 8.92 -18.96
C SER A 279 17.26 9.52 -18.50
N PHE A 280 16.92 9.36 -17.22
CA PHE A 280 15.69 9.94 -16.69
C PHE A 280 15.69 11.48 -16.78
N TRP A 281 16.76 12.15 -16.34
CA TRP A 281 16.83 13.61 -16.34
C TRP A 281 16.92 14.19 -17.75
N SER A 282 17.64 13.52 -18.66
CA SER A 282 17.69 13.95 -20.07
C SER A 282 16.34 13.86 -20.75
N GLU A 283 15.65 12.72 -20.62
CA GLU A 283 14.29 12.57 -21.16
C GLU A 283 13.30 13.54 -20.51
N LEU A 284 13.36 13.73 -19.18
CA LEU A 284 12.49 14.66 -18.46
C LEU A 284 12.68 16.10 -18.96
N LEU A 285 13.92 16.55 -19.15
CA LEU A 285 14.20 17.90 -19.64
C LEU A 285 13.64 18.13 -21.03
N VAL A 286 13.84 17.17 -21.95
CA VAL A 286 13.32 17.27 -23.31
C VAL A 286 11.79 17.30 -23.32
N GLU A 287 11.15 16.40 -22.56
CA GLU A 287 9.70 16.33 -22.46
C GLU A 287 9.11 17.59 -21.81
N LEU A 288 9.67 18.08 -20.69
CA LEU A 288 9.19 19.31 -20.03
C LEU A 288 9.37 20.54 -20.92
N CYS A 289 10.51 20.69 -21.60
CA CYS A 289 10.71 21.80 -22.51
C CYS A 289 9.70 21.79 -23.66
N ALA A 290 9.42 20.61 -24.23
CA ALA A 290 8.43 20.47 -25.29
C ALA A 290 7.00 20.75 -24.77
N TYR A 291 6.69 20.31 -23.55
CA TYR A 291 5.37 20.47 -22.94
C TYR A 291 5.08 21.94 -22.58
N VAL A 292 6.03 22.62 -21.92
CA VAL A 292 5.93 24.06 -21.59
C VAL A 292 5.72 24.91 -22.84
N LYS A 293 6.37 24.56 -23.97
CA LYS A 293 6.19 25.27 -25.25
C LYS A 293 4.80 25.15 -25.86
N GLN A 294 4.09 24.06 -25.57
CA GLN A 294 2.76 23.79 -26.13
C GLN A 294 1.64 24.45 -25.32
N ILE A 295 1.94 24.90 -24.11
CA ILE A 295 0.94 25.44 -23.19
C ILE A 295 0.78 26.95 -23.42
N PRO A 296 -0.46 27.48 -23.47
CA PRO A 296 -0.71 28.90 -23.60
C PRO A 296 -0.11 29.71 -22.44
N GLU A 297 0.35 30.94 -22.69
CA GLU A 297 0.94 31.80 -21.65
C GLU A 297 -0.04 32.13 -20.51
N ASP A 298 -1.35 32.12 -20.79
CA ASP A 298 -2.41 32.40 -19.82
C ASP A 298 -2.85 31.16 -19.01
N ASP A 299 -2.23 29.99 -19.24
CA ASP A 299 -2.60 28.77 -18.52
C ASP A 299 -2.15 28.82 -17.05
N PRO A 300 -3.05 28.58 -16.08
CA PRO A 300 -2.71 28.64 -14.66
C PRO A 300 -1.64 27.61 -14.24
N HIS A 301 -1.47 26.51 -14.98
CA HIS A 301 -0.50 25.45 -14.70
C HIS A 301 0.90 25.75 -15.25
N LEU A 302 1.05 26.78 -16.09
CA LEU A 302 2.35 27.14 -16.67
C LEU A 302 3.37 27.50 -15.58
N GLY A 303 2.94 28.20 -14.53
CA GLY A 303 3.80 28.55 -13.39
C GLY A 303 4.40 27.31 -12.71
N ASP A 304 3.57 26.32 -12.41
CA ASP A 304 4.00 25.07 -11.76
C ASP A 304 4.95 24.27 -12.65
N LEU A 305 4.71 24.25 -13.95
CA LEU A 305 5.57 23.59 -14.94
C LEU A 305 6.92 24.28 -15.10
N VAL A 306 6.95 25.61 -15.07
CA VAL A 306 8.21 26.38 -15.09
C VAL A 306 9.01 26.10 -13.82
N GLU A 307 8.38 26.03 -12.65
CA GLU A 307 9.06 25.62 -11.41
C GLU A 307 9.57 24.17 -11.47
N ALA A 308 8.78 23.25 -12.03
CA ALA A 308 9.23 21.89 -12.28
C ALA A 308 10.42 21.83 -13.25
N LEU A 309 10.43 22.65 -14.31
CA LEU A 309 11.54 22.78 -15.24
C LEU A 309 12.80 23.32 -14.55
N LYS A 310 12.67 24.36 -13.72
CA LYS A 310 13.81 24.86 -12.91
C LYS A 310 14.38 23.77 -12.01
N GLY A 311 13.52 23.02 -11.33
CA GLY A 311 13.92 21.90 -10.49
C GLY A 311 14.57 20.76 -11.28
N ALA A 312 14.05 20.47 -12.48
CA ALA A 312 14.64 19.48 -13.38
C ALA A 312 16.01 19.92 -13.92
N MET A 313 16.16 21.19 -14.27
CA MET A 313 17.42 21.81 -14.68
C MET A 313 18.45 21.75 -13.56
N GLU A 314 18.06 22.04 -12.32
CA GLU A 314 18.93 21.88 -11.16
C GLU A 314 19.32 20.41 -10.96
N GLY A 315 18.34 19.50 -11.02
CA GLY A 315 18.56 18.05 -10.93
C GLY A 315 19.56 17.55 -11.96
N ALA A 316 19.39 17.97 -13.21
CA ALA A 316 20.22 17.64 -14.35
C ALA A 316 21.63 18.23 -14.24
N SER A 317 21.76 19.51 -13.86
CA SER A 317 23.06 20.20 -13.74
C SER A 317 24.05 19.52 -12.79
N ARG A 318 23.54 18.80 -11.79
CA ARG A 318 24.35 18.06 -10.81
C ARG A 318 24.77 16.67 -11.27
N ARG A 319 24.26 16.19 -12.41
CA ARG A 319 24.29 14.76 -12.79
C ARG A 319 24.72 14.51 -14.23
N LEU A 320 24.47 15.46 -15.14
CA LEU A 320 24.93 15.40 -16.52
C LEU A 320 26.22 16.18 -16.68
N GLU A 321 27.05 15.73 -17.62
CA GLU A 321 28.21 16.51 -18.06
C GLU A 321 27.77 17.79 -18.79
N PRO A 322 28.58 18.86 -18.75
CA PRO A 322 28.21 20.14 -19.36
C PRO A 322 27.81 20.05 -20.84
N LEU A 323 28.53 19.24 -21.62
CA LEU A 323 28.25 19.07 -23.05
C LEU A 323 26.90 18.35 -23.26
N ALA A 324 26.67 17.26 -22.53
CA ALA A 324 25.41 16.53 -22.59
C ALA A 324 24.22 17.39 -22.13
N LEU A 325 24.41 18.26 -21.12
CA LEU A 325 23.38 19.20 -20.69
C LEU A 325 23.08 20.24 -21.78
N MET A 326 24.12 20.78 -22.45
CA MET A 326 23.95 21.73 -23.55
C MET A 326 23.18 21.13 -24.73
N GLU A 327 23.46 19.88 -25.09
CA GLU A 327 22.78 19.18 -26.20
C GLU A 327 21.27 18.96 -25.96
N LEU A 328 20.83 19.00 -24.71
CA LEU A 328 19.42 18.82 -24.34
C LEU A 328 18.62 20.14 -24.30
N LEU A 329 19.29 21.28 -24.38
CA LEU A 329 18.63 22.58 -24.34
C LEU A 329 17.89 22.84 -25.65
N PRO A 330 16.71 23.48 -25.61
CA PRO A 330 16.01 23.84 -26.83
C PRO A 330 16.79 24.93 -27.60
N ASP A 331 16.82 24.81 -28.93
CA ASP A 331 17.41 25.83 -29.82
C ASP A 331 16.75 27.21 -29.67
N GLU A 332 15.46 27.20 -29.32
CA GLU A 332 14.64 28.39 -29.08
C GLU A 332 14.29 28.51 -27.60
N GLY A 333 14.65 29.65 -26.99
CA GLY A 333 14.35 30.00 -25.61
C GLY A 333 15.19 31.20 -25.12
N GLN A 334 14.83 31.78 -23.98
CA GLN A 334 15.66 32.83 -23.38
C GLN A 334 16.91 32.21 -22.76
N ALA A 335 18.07 32.39 -23.40
CA ALA A 335 19.36 31.89 -22.89
C ALA A 335 19.63 32.28 -21.42
N ALA A 336 19.12 33.45 -20.99
CA ALA A 336 19.19 33.93 -19.62
C ALA A 336 18.54 32.96 -18.59
N PHE A 337 17.52 32.20 -18.98
CA PHE A 337 16.88 31.20 -18.13
C PHE A 337 17.81 30.00 -17.86
N PHE A 338 18.49 29.49 -18.89
CA PHE A 338 19.30 28.28 -18.80
C PHE A 338 20.74 28.53 -18.29
N LEU A 339 21.27 29.74 -18.51
CA LEU A 339 22.65 30.11 -18.18
C LEU A 339 23.07 29.80 -16.72
N PRO A 340 22.26 30.08 -15.69
CA PRO A 340 22.63 29.82 -14.30
C PRO A 340 22.90 28.33 -14.04
N TYR A 341 22.13 27.44 -14.67
CA TYR A 341 22.24 25.99 -14.51
C TYR A 341 23.46 25.41 -15.24
N LEU A 342 23.75 25.92 -16.44
CA LEU A 342 24.97 25.55 -17.18
C LEU A 342 26.23 25.98 -16.42
N LEU A 343 26.25 27.21 -15.89
CA LEU A 343 27.36 27.68 -15.07
C LEU A 343 27.54 26.85 -13.81
N SER A 344 26.43 26.47 -13.15
CA SER A 344 26.46 25.56 -12.00
C SER A 344 27.07 24.20 -12.35
N CYS A 345 26.61 23.60 -13.47
CA CYS A 345 27.13 22.33 -13.98
C CYS A 345 28.63 22.38 -14.29
N CYS A 346 29.09 23.44 -14.98
CA CYS A 346 30.53 23.63 -15.23
C CYS A 346 31.32 23.76 -13.93
N ARG A 347 30.81 24.50 -12.93
CA ARG A 347 31.50 24.64 -11.64
C ARG A 347 31.61 23.32 -10.90
N THR A 348 30.54 22.52 -10.86
CA THR A 348 30.58 21.22 -10.17
C THR A 348 31.54 20.23 -10.83
N HIS A 349 31.63 20.24 -12.16
CA HIS A 349 32.53 19.34 -12.90
C HIS A 349 33.99 19.81 -12.95
N TYR A 350 34.25 21.13 -13.02
CA TYR A 350 35.60 21.68 -13.19
C TYR A 350 36.25 22.25 -11.91
N GLN A 351 35.51 22.36 -10.80
CA GLN A 351 36.08 22.71 -9.47
C GLN A 351 36.21 21.50 -8.53
N GLY A 352 35.72 20.32 -8.95
CA GLY A 352 35.81 19.05 -8.20
C GLY A 352 36.91 18.10 -8.70
N SER A 353 37.73 18.52 -9.67
CA SER A 353 38.87 17.76 -10.23
C SER A 353 40.21 18.24 -9.71
#